data_AF-A0AAE0BCT0-F1
#
_entry.id   AF-A0AAE0BCT0-F1
#
_cell.length_a   1.000
_cell.length_b   1.000
_cell.length_c   1.000
_cell.angle_alpha   90.00
_cell.angle_beta   90.00
_cell.angle_gamma   90.00
#
_symmetry.space_group_name_H-M   'P 1'
#
loop_
_entity.id
_entity.type
_entity.pdbx_description
1 polymer ?
#
loop_
_entity_poly.entity_id
_entity_poly.type
_entity_poly.pdbx_seq_one_letter_code
_entity_poly.pdbx_strand_id
1 'polypeptide(L)'
;MKLVVLLLLIFAVVGDATSYLNSTLPSCALHLYRHVSKTGGTTVRFLFDKQVVMGEWEYPLSYGFKENEWEELLERWRGAADKWILKDPGSEGPRVLVEVRGNWPSNWPAENFVKRIMPDVLRLKEEYGKLGCKVTTSFIMREPVAQYLSFYHYYIKKLQDVEVDSLDKGIAARGKNIEEWAANVPDMQVRELLGTKCTTQMREPGYVVQQVMGGVERVGPKLLPKQCQVRPDDLRTFKSLVKQMDVVGVTSRFDEFLLQLSDVAGIQHVQYVMSNSGKHEKREDKLDPEDVKAIKKATSFDFPAYRYVLSLQDAYATPEFQERLEDFQINETVWGSEAKAQQIERVVPTFFTEPTGGGQATAYIYMKPVMLVERDNNLPCRKGCTFD
;
A
#
# COMPACT_ATOMS: atom_id res chain seq x y z
N MET A 1 -21.27 -6.23 -61.04
CA MET A 1 -20.39 -6.57 -59.90
C MET A 1 -21.01 -6.01 -58.63
N LYS A 2 -21.69 -6.84 -57.83
CA LYS A 2 -22.15 -6.46 -56.48
C LYS A 2 -21.20 -7.11 -55.49
N LEU A 3 -20.47 -6.27 -54.74
CA LEU A 3 -19.52 -6.67 -53.72
C LEU A 3 -20.31 -7.27 -52.54
N VAL A 4 -20.12 -8.55 -52.27
CA VAL A 4 -20.60 -9.20 -51.05
C VAL A 4 -19.64 -8.80 -49.93
N VAL A 5 -20.08 -7.91 -49.04
CA VAL A 5 -19.35 -7.60 -47.81
C VAL A 5 -19.71 -8.68 -46.78
N LEU A 6 -18.74 -9.54 -46.50
CA LEU A 6 -18.79 -10.56 -45.47
C LEU A 6 -18.81 -9.86 -44.09
N LEU A 7 -19.97 -9.84 -43.42
CA LEU A 7 -20.04 -9.44 -42.01
C LEU A 7 -19.37 -10.53 -41.17
N LEU A 8 -18.15 -10.28 -40.73
CA LEU A 8 -17.54 -10.98 -39.60
C LEU A 8 -18.23 -10.50 -38.32
N LEU A 9 -19.24 -11.25 -37.87
CA LEU A 9 -19.76 -11.20 -36.52
C LEU A 9 -18.66 -11.67 -35.56
N ILE A 10 -17.90 -10.72 -35.03
CA ILE A 10 -17.06 -10.95 -33.86
C ILE A 10 -18.02 -11.01 -32.66
N PHE A 11 -18.38 -12.22 -32.24
CA PHE A 11 -18.92 -12.43 -30.91
C PHE A 11 -17.81 -12.04 -29.92
N ALA A 12 -17.93 -10.85 -29.32
CA ALA A 12 -17.19 -10.55 -28.11
C ALA A 12 -17.72 -11.49 -27.03
N VAL A 13 -16.95 -12.51 -26.69
CA VAL A 13 -17.16 -13.27 -25.47
C VAL A 13 -17.06 -12.27 -24.33
N VAL A 14 -18.19 -11.99 -23.69
CA VAL A 14 -18.23 -11.21 -22.45
C VAL A 14 -17.58 -12.10 -21.40
N GLY A 15 -16.26 -11.96 -21.25
CA GLY A 15 -15.50 -12.64 -20.20
C GLY A 15 -16.02 -12.19 -18.84
N ASP A 16 -16.19 -13.14 -17.93
CA ASP A 16 -16.51 -12.86 -16.53
C ASP A 16 -15.44 -11.91 -15.97
N ALA A 17 -15.85 -10.79 -15.38
CA ALA A 17 -14.96 -9.74 -14.84
C ALA A 17 -14.07 -10.23 -13.68
N THR A 18 -14.23 -11.51 -13.29
CA THR A 18 -13.46 -12.23 -12.26
C THR A 18 -12.69 -13.43 -12.80
N SER A 19 -12.72 -13.70 -14.11
CA SER A 19 -12.11 -14.89 -14.74
C SER A 19 -10.60 -15.06 -14.49
N TYR A 20 -9.89 -13.97 -14.21
CA TYR A 20 -8.46 -14.00 -13.87
C TYR A 20 -8.20 -14.36 -12.39
N LEU A 21 -9.22 -14.44 -11.54
CA LEU A 21 -9.10 -14.78 -10.13
C LEU A 21 -9.06 -16.30 -9.96
N ASN A 22 -7.98 -16.81 -9.34
CA ASN A 22 -7.88 -18.22 -8.98
C ASN A 22 -8.40 -18.50 -7.55
N SER A 23 -8.94 -17.49 -6.86
CA SER A 23 -9.36 -17.63 -5.47
C SER A 23 -10.77 -17.10 -5.25
N THR A 24 -11.57 -17.89 -4.53
CA THR A 24 -12.85 -17.46 -3.99
C THR A 24 -12.65 -16.70 -2.68
N LEU A 25 -13.65 -15.92 -2.29
CA LEU A 25 -13.70 -15.28 -0.98
C LEU A 25 -13.53 -16.34 0.14
N PRO A 26 -12.58 -16.19 1.08
CA PRO A 26 -12.32 -17.20 2.08
C PRO A 26 -13.39 -17.21 3.18
N SER A 27 -13.77 -18.39 3.66
CA SER A 27 -14.75 -18.49 4.76
C SER A 27 -14.19 -17.99 6.10
N CYS A 28 -12.88 -18.06 6.31
CA CYS A 28 -12.18 -17.54 7.50
C CYS A 28 -10.80 -17.01 7.07
N ALA A 29 -10.47 -15.77 7.43
CA ALA A 29 -9.19 -15.15 7.09
C ALA A 29 -8.75 -14.04 8.05
N LEU A 30 -7.43 -13.88 8.16
CA LEU A 30 -6.77 -12.69 8.71
C LEU A 30 -5.63 -12.32 7.76
N HIS A 31 -5.69 -11.12 7.18
CA HIS A 31 -4.62 -10.61 6.34
C HIS A 31 -3.98 -9.37 6.95
N LEU A 32 -2.65 -9.40 7.12
CA LEU A 32 -1.89 -8.29 7.65
C LEU A 32 -0.99 -7.66 6.59
N TYR A 33 -1.19 -6.38 6.28
CA TYR A 33 -0.33 -5.59 5.40
C TYR A 33 0.61 -4.69 6.21
N ARG A 34 1.92 -4.82 6.00
CA ARG A 34 2.92 -3.92 6.58
C ARG A 34 3.16 -2.72 5.66
N HIS A 35 2.62 -1.55 6.03
CA HIS A 35 2.76 -0.32 5.27
C HIS A 35 4.04 0.45 5.63
N VAL A 36 4.97 0.52 4.67
CA VAL A 36 6.14 1.42 4.68
C VAL A 36 5.85 2.67 3.85
N SER A 37 6.24 3.84 4.35
CA SER A 37 5.85 5.12 3.76
C SER A 37 6.30 5.24 2.30
N LYS A 38 5.37 5.76 1.47
CA LYS A 38 5.60 6.13 0.05
C LYS A 38 5.89 4.96 -0.90
N THR A 39 5.46 3.76 -0.52
CA THR A 39 5.56 2.53 -1.33
C THR A 39 4.27 2.16 -2.08
N GLY A 40 3.23 3.01 -2.01
CA GLY A 40 1.91 2.72 -2.56
C GLY A 40 0.91 2.17 -1.54
N GLY A 41 1.27 2.07 -0.25
CA GLY A 41 0.38 1.52 0.77
C GLY A 41 -0.94 2.26 1.00
N THR A 42 -1.04 3.55 0.69
CA THR A 42 -2.34 4.25 0.68
C THR A 42 -3.30 3.67 -0.36
N THR A 43 -2.80 3.21 -1.51
CA THR A 43 -3.62 2.53 -2.51
C THR A 43 -4.11 1.18 -1.97
N VAL A 44 -3.22 0.40 -1.32
CA VAL A 44 -3.60 -0.87 -0.68
C VAL A 44 -4.68 -0.66 0.39
N ARG A 45 -4.55 0.37 1.22
CA ARG A 45 -5.57 0.73 2.20
C ARG A 45 -6.92 1.03 1.53
N PHE A 46 -6.95 1.79 0.44
CA PHE A 46 -8.20 2.05 -0.26
C PHE A 46 -8.82 0.77 -0.86
N LEU A 47 -7.99 -0.21 -1.25
CA LEU A 47 -8.49 -1.53 -1.62
C LEU A 47 -9.12 -2.26 -0.43
N PHE A 48 -8.54 -2.14 0.77
CA PHE A 48 -9.13 -2.70 2.00
C PHE A 48 -10.44 -2.00 2.35
N ASP A 49 -10.49 -0.67 2.28
CA ASP A 49 -11.73 0.09 2.47
C ASP A 49 -12.82 -0.37 1.50
N LYS A 50 -12.47 -0.64 0.22
CA LYS A 50 -13.37 -1.20 -0.78
C LYS A 50 -13.91 -2.57 -0.36
N GLN A 51 -13.07 -3.46 0.16
CA GLN A 51 -13.52 -4.78 0.66
C GLN A 51 -14.55 -4.66 1.79
N VAL A 52 -14.35 -3.69 2.68
CA VAL A 52 -15.27 -3.44 3.81
C VAL A 52 -16.60 -2.92 3.31
N VAL A 53 -16.58 -1.98 2.36
CA VAL A 53 -17.81 -1.42 1.75
C VAL A 53 -18.61 -2.50 1.02
N MET A 54 -17.95 -3.49 0.42
CA MET A 54 -18.62 -4.65 -0.20
C MET A 54 -19.21 -5.64 0.82
N GLY A 55 -19.02 -5.41 2.13
CA GLY A 55 -19.47 -6.32 3.18
C GLY A 55 -18.69 -7.63 3.24
N GLU A 56 -17.57 -7.72 2.52
CA GLU A 56 -16.79 -8.96 2.40
C GLU A 56 -15.79 -9.11 3.54
N TRP A 57 -15.26 -8.01 4.09
CA TRP A 57 -14.21 -8.03 5.12
C TRP A 57 -14.47 -7.00 6.21
N GLU A 58 -13.90 -7.22 7.39
CA GLU A 58 -13.76 -6.21 8.43
C GLU A 58 -12.37 -5.58 8.40
N TYR A 59 -12.29 -4.29 8.76
CA TYR A 59 -11.02 -3.59 8.95
C TYR A 59 -11.06 -2.79 10.27
N PRO A 60 -10.90 -3.46 11.41
CA PRO A 60 -11.30 -2.93 12.72
C PRO A 60 -10.23 -2.04 13.39
N LEU A 61 -8.96 -2.14 12.96
CA LEU A 61 -7.87 -1.39 13.57
C LEU A 61 -7.60 -0.11 12.80
N SER A 62 -7.70 1.01 13.52
CA SER A 62 -7.32 2.32 13.01
C SER A 62 -5.80 2.49 12.92
N TYR A 63 -5.37 3.52 12.18
CA TYR A 63 -3.96 3.91 12.14
C TYR A 63 -3.42 4.17 13.54
N GLY A 64 -2.25 3.58 13.86
CA GLY A 64 -1.55 3.83 15.12
C GLY A 64 -2.26 3.22 16.33
N PHE A 65 -2.89 2.07 16.16
CA PHE A 65 -3.48 1.28 17.25
C PHE A 65 -2.46 0.94 18.35
N LYS A 66 -2.96 0.70 19.55
CA LYS A 66 -2.19 0.36 20.75
C LYS A 66 -2.16 -1.15 20.97
N GLU A 67 -1.38 -1.56 21.96
CA GLU A 67 -1.22 -2.97 22.34
C GLU A 67 -2.53 -3.65 22.70
N ASN A 68 -3.36 -3.01 23.54
CA ASN A 68 -4.63 -3.57 23.97
C ASN A 68 -5.59 -3.76 22.79
N GLU A 69 -5.63 -2.82 21.84
CA GLU A 69 -6.46 -2.95 20.62
C GLU A 69 -6.00 -4.13 19.74
N TRP A 70 -4.69 -4.40 19.68
CA TRP A 70 -4.15 -5.59 19.02
C TRP A 70 -4.57 -6.87 19.73
N GLU A 71 -4.43 -6.92 21.06
CA GLU A 71 -4.79 -8.09 21.86
C GLU A 71 -6.28 -8.40 21.79
N GLU A 72 -7.14 -7.38 21.93
CA GLU A 72 -8.59 -7.48 21.78
C GLU A 72 -8.98 -7.97 20.38
N LEU A 73 -8.28 -7.51 19.33
CA LEU A 73 -8.49 -8.02 17.97
C LEU A 73 -8.21 -9.52 17.90
N LEU A 74 -7.06 -9.95 18.42
CA LEU A 74 -6.65 -11.36 18.35
C LEU A 74 -7.62 -12.25 19.12
N GLU A 75 -8.04 -11.84 20.31
CA GLU A 75 -9.01 -12.57 21.12
C GLU A 75 -10.35 -12.70 20.39
N ARG A 76 -10.87 -11.58 19.86
CA ARG A 76 -12.13 -11.57 19.11
C ARG A 76 -12.07 -12.43 17.85
N TRP A 77 -10.97 -12.34 17.09
CA TRP A 77 -10.79 -13.14 15.87
C TRP A 77 -10.71 -14.64 16.19
N ARG A 78 -9.93 -15.03 17.21
CA ARG A 78 -9.83 -16.42 17.67
C ARG A 78 -11.20 -16.96 18.10
N GLY A 79 -11.92 -16.22 18.94
CA GLY A 79 -13.24 -16.61 19.41
C GLY A 79 -14.26 -16.79 18.28
N ALA A 80 -14.21 -15.95 17.24
CA ALA A 80 -15.06 -16.10 16.06
C ALA A 80 -14.63 -17.30 15.19
N ALA A 81 -13.33 -17.49 14.98
CA ALA A 81 -12.78 -18.61 14.22
C ALA A 81 -13.10 -19.96 14.90
N ASP A 82 -12.96 -20.05 16.23
CA ASP A 82 -13.25 -21.28 16.99
C ASP A 82 -14.72 -21.69 16.85
N LYS A 83 -15.66 -20.74 17.00
CA LYS A 83 -17.10 -20.99 16.80
C LYS A 83 -17.41 -21.49 15.40
N TRP A 84 -16.81 -20.86 14.39
CA TRP A 84 -16.96 -21.28 12.99
C TRP A 84 -16.39 -22.68 12.73
N ILE A 85 -15.21 -23.00 13.26
CA ILE A 85 -14.58 -24.33 13.15
C ILE A 85 -15.46 -25.41 13.81
N LEU A 86 -16.03 -25.10 14.98
CA LEU A 86 -16.94 -25.97 15.71
C LEU A 86 -18.33 -26.07 15.07
N LYS A 87 -18.59 -25.28 14.01
CA LYS A 87 -19.87 -25.20 13.28
C LYS A 87 -21.03 -24.81 14.19
N ASP A 88 -20.78 -23.88 15.10
CA ASP A 88 -21.82 -23.31 15.94
C ASP A 88 -22.95 -22.74 15.05
N PRO A 89 -24.24 -22.99 15.35
CA PRO A 89 -25.33 -22.51 14.52
C PRO A 89 -25.28 -20.99 14.32
N GLY A 90 -25.30 -20.56 13.06
CA GLY A 90 -25.24 -19.14 12.68
C GLY A 90 -23.86 -18.49 12.81
N SER A 91 -22.80 -19.25 13.10
CA SER A 91 -21.43 -18.73 13.09
C SER A 91 -20.89 -18.61 11.66
N GLU A 92 -20.26 -17.48 11.37
CA GLU A 92 -19.49 -17.25 10.14
C GLU A 92 -18.02 -17.06 10.49
N GLY A 93 -17.14 -17.55 9.62
CA GLY A 93 -15.71 -17.40 9.85
C GLY A 93 -15.30 -15.93 9.68
N PRO A 94 -14.47 -15.40 10.58
CA PRO A 94 -14.08 -14.00 10.54
C PRO A 94 -13.18 -13.73 9.33
N ARG A 95 -13.40 -12.64 8.62
CA ARG A 95 -12.52 -12.12 7.56
C ARG A 95 -12.02 -10.74 7.96
N VAL A 96 -10.77 -10.64 8.39
CA VAL A 96 -10.19 -9.41 8.93
C VAL A 96 -8.98 -8.95 8.12
N LEU A 97 -8.97 -7.66 7.78
CA LEU A 97 -7.83 -6.95 7.22
C LEU A 97 -7.17 -6.10 8.33
N VAL A 98 -5.85 -6.06 8.35
CA VAL A 98 -5.06 -5.22 9.26
C VAL A 98 -3.98 -4.50 8.48
N GLU A 99 -3.90 -3.19 8.64
CA GLU A 99 -2.76 -2.40 8.17
C GLU A 99 -1.87 -2.03 9.35
N VAL A 100 -0.61 -2.46 9.31
CA VAL A 100 0.40 -2.08 10.29
C VAL A 100 1.21 -0.92 9.74
N ARG A 101 1.13 0.25 10.38
CA ARG A 101 1.93 1.43 10.06
C ARG A 101 2.32 2.19 11.33
N GLY A 102 3.55 2.70 11.36
CA GLY A 102 3.99 3.66 12.38
C GLY A 102 3.54 5.07 12.00
N ASN A 103 2.53 5.59 12.69
CA ASN A 103 2.09 6.98 12.54
C ASN A 103 1.25 7.40 13.75
N TRP A 104 1.00 8.70 13.91
CA TRP A 104 0.09 9.22 14.93
C TRP A 104 -1.26 8.45 14.97
N PRO A 105 -1.82 8.14 16.15
CA PRO A 105 -1.41 8.59 17.49
C PRO A 105 -0.28 7.77 18.14
N SER A 106 0.06 6.59 17.61
CA SER A 106 1.08 5.72 18.20
C SER A 106 1.96 5.03 17.16
N ASN A 107 3.27 4.97 17.42
CA ASN A 107 4.19 4.16 16.63
C ASN A 107 4.32 2.72 17.13
N TRP A 108 3.59 2.36 18.20
CA TRP A 108 3.56 1.01 18.75
C TRP A 108 3.46 -0.09 17.68
N PRO A 109 2.57 -0.04 16.68
CA PRO A 109 2.42 -1.15 15.75
C PRO A 109 3.64 -1.33 14.85
N ALA A 110 4.34 -0.25 14.47
CA ALA A 110 5.60 -0.38 13.76
C ALA A 110 6.72 -0.87 14.67
N GLU A 111 6.89 -0.27 15.85
CA GLU A 111 7.96 -0.59 16.81
C GLU A 111 7.88 -2.02 17.36
N ASN A 112 6.66 -2.58 17.39
CA ASN A 112 6.39 -3.92 17.87
C ASN A 112 6.16 -4.92 16.73
N PHE A 113 6.35 -4.51 15.47
CA PHE A 113 6.08 -5.37 14.32
C PHE A 113 6.88 -6.68 14.36
N VAL A 114 8.21 -6.58 14.50
CA VAL A 114 9.11 -7.75 14.47
C VAL A 114 9.02 -8.59 15.73
N LYS A 115 8.84 -7.96 16.90
CA LYS A 115 8.94 -8.64 18.21
C LYS A 115 7.61 -9.12 18.78
N ARG A 116 6.47 -8.61 18.29
CA ARG A 116 5.12 -8.92 18.81
C ARG A 116 4.18 -9.34 17.70
N ILE A 117 3.87 -8.43 16.77
CA ILE A 117 2.81 -8.63 15.78
C ILE A 117 3.13 -9.80 14.83
N MET A 118 4.30 -9.81 14.20
CA MET A 118 4.65 -10.89 13.27
C MET A 118 4.71 -12.26 13.97
N PRO A 119 5.35 -12.42 15.16
CA PRO A 119 5.25 -13.65 15.94
C PRO A 119 3.82 -14.09 16.26
N ASP A 120 2.93 -13.15 16.60
CA ASP A 120 1.52 -13.47 16.90
C ASP A 120 0.80 -13.99 15.64
N VAL A 121 1.02 -13.36 14.48
CA VAL A 121 0.45 -13.80 13.19
C VAL A 121 0.98 -15.16 12.77
N LEU A 122 2.28 -15.43 12.98
CA LEU A 122 2.86 -16.74 12.67
C LEU A 122 2.26 -17.84 13.54
N ARG A 123 2.01 -17.58 14.83
CA ARG A 123 1.32 -18.55 15.71
C ARG A 123 -0.12 -18.78 15.25
N LEU A 124 -0.86 -17.73 14.90
CA LEU A 124 -2.20 -17.88 14.32
C LEU A 124 -2.19 -18.72 13.04
N LYS A 125 -1.20 -18.51 12.17
CA LYS A 125 -1.06 -19.28 10.94
C LYS A 125 -0.81 -20.77 11.22
N GLU A 126 0.01 -21.09 12.22
CA GLU A 126 0.26 -22.47 12.62
C GLU A 126 -1.00 -23.14 13.23
N GLU A 127 -1.70 -22.42 14.11
CA GLU A 127 -2.86 -22.91 14.86
C GLU A 127 -4.11 -23.05 13.97
N TYR A 128 -4.44 -22.02 13.19
CA TYR A 128 -5.70 -21.94 12.43
C TYR A 128 -5.55 -22.26 10.95
N GLY A 129 -4.34 -22.19 10.40
CA GLY A 129 -4.09 -22.49 8.99
C GLY A 129 -4.49 -23.92 8.61
N LYS A 130 -4.17 -24.88 9.48
CA LYS A 130 -4.54 -26.30 9.31
C LYS A 130 -6.04 -26.56 9.51
N LEU A 131 -6.74 -25.62 10.15
CA LEU A 131 -8.17 -25.69 10.43
C LEU A 131 -9.01 -24.96 9.36
N GLY A 132 -8.37 -24.53 8.27
CA GLY A 132 -9.05 -23.96 7.10
C GLY A 132 -9.10 -22.43 7.05
N CYS A 133 -8.55 -21.72 8.05
CA CYS A 133 -8.45 -20.26 8.00
C CYS A 133 -7.23 -19.81 7.18
N LYS A 134 -7.39 -18.76 6.36
CA LYS A 134 -6.28 -18.10 5.67
C LYS A 134 -5.66 -16.99 6.52
N VAL A 135 -4.55 -17.29 7.21
CA VAL A 135 -3.77 -16.27 7.94
C VAL A 135 -2.54 -15.91 7.10
N THR A 136 -2.51 -14.68 6.59
CA THR A 136 -1.54 -14.24 5.59
C THR A 136 -0.99 -12.85 5.86
N THR A 137 0.14 -12.53 5.23
CA THR A 137 0.85 -11.26 5.39
C THR A 137 1.30 -10.70 4.05
N SER A 138 1.39 -9.37 3.95
CA SER A 138 1.92 -8.71 2.77
C SER A 138 2.80 -7.50 3.05
N PHE A 139 3.70 -7.20 2.11
CA PHE A 139 4.61 -6.05 2.16
C PHE A 139 4.99 -5.58 0.76
N ILE A 140 5.14 -4.26 0.59
CA ILE A 140 5.61 -3.66 -0.66
C ILE A 140 6.78 -2.74 -0.38
N MET A 141 7.83 -2.86 -1.19
CA MET A 141 8.94 -1.93 -1.25
C MET A 141 8.88 -1.08 -2.51
N ARG A 142 9.54 0.07 -2.52
CA ARG A 142 9.68 0.89 -3.73
C ARG A 142 11.15 1.05 -4.08
N GLU A 143 11.42 1.26 -5.37
CA GLU A 143 12.77 1.60 -5.82
C GLU A 143 13.30 2.76 -4.94
N PRO A 144 14.49 2.60 -4.32
CA PRO A 144 14.94 3.51 -3.27
C PRO A 144 14.96 4.98 -3.67
N VAL A 145 15.47 5.34 -4.85
CA VAL A 145 15.53 6.75 -5.30
C VAL A 145 14.12 7.31 -5.44
N ALA A 146 13.22 6.59 -6.10
CA ALA A 146 11.83 6.99 -6.29
C ALA A 146 11.06 7.11 -4.96
N GLN A 147 11.31 6.21 -4.00
CA GLN A 147 10.73 6.28 -2.66
C GLN A 147 11.21 7.51 -1.91
N TYR A 148 12.53 7.73 -1.91
CA TYR A 148 13.19 8.81 -1.19
C TYR A 148 12.71 10.18 -1.68
N LEU A 149 12.64 10.37 -3.00
CA LEU A 149 12.08 11.55 -3.63
C LEU A 149 10.59 11.74 -3.35
N SER A 150 9.82 10.65 -3.31
CA SER A 150 8.41 10.73 -2.98
C SER A 150 8.21 11.16 -1.53
N PHE A 151 9.07 10.71 -0.62
CA PHE A 151 9.06 11.09 0.79
C PHE A 151 9.47 12.54 0.98
N TYR A 152 10.63 12.94 0.44
CA TYR A 152 11.17 14.29 0.55
C TYR A 152 10.15 15.32 0.08
N HIS A 153 9.60 15.18 -1.13
CA HIS A 153 8.68 16.18 -1.65
C HIS A 153 7.33 16.22 -0.93
N TYR A 154 6.87 15.10 -0.39
CA TYR A 154 5.57 15.04 0.28
C TYR A 154 5.63 15.56 1.73
N TYR A 155 6.70 15.21 2.46
CA TYR A 155 6.81 15.52 3.88
C TYR A 155 7.75 16.68 4.18
N ILE A 156 8.87 16.80 3.44
CA ILE A 156 9.99 17.67 3.83
C ILE A 156 10.01 18.97 3.05
N LYS A 157 9.83 18.93 1.72
CA LYS A 157 9.92 20.13 0.87
C LYS A 157 8.97 21.24 1.31
N LYS A 158 7.70 20.89 1.56
CA LYS A 158 6.71 21.84 2.08
C LYS A 158 7.07 22.45 3.44
N LEU A 159 7.93 21.80 4.22
CA LEU A 159 8.43 22.31 5.51
C LEU A 159 9.68 23.19 5.34
N GLN A 160 10.35 23.14 4.19
CA GLN A 160 11.41 24.08 3.81
C GLN A 160 10.84 25.40 3.32
N ASP A 161 9.70 25.34 2.60
CA ASP A 161 9.08 26.47 1.90
C ASP A 161 8.16 27.34 2.79
N VAL A 162 8.05 27.05 4.08
CA VAL A 162 7.23 27.80 5.05
C VAL A 162 8.04 28.84 5.82
N GLU A 163 7.37 29.93 6.22
CA GLU A 163 7.96 30.95 7.09
C GLU A 163 8.47 30.34 8.40
N VAL A 164 9.59 30.87 8.89
CA VAL A 164 10.30 30.35 10.06
C VAL A 164 9.61 30.86 11.33
N ASP A 165 8.50 30.21 11.69
CA ASP A 165 7.77 30.43 12.95
C ASP A 165 8.18 29.43 14.05
N SER A 166 8.96 28.39 13.70
CA SER A 166 9.39 27.34 14.62
C SER A 166 10.76 26.74 14.26
N LEU A 167 11.46 26.21 15.27
CA LEU A 167 12.80 25.61 15.14
C LEU A 167 12.83 24.32 14.29
N ASP A 168 11.69 23.77 13.93
CA ASP A 168 11.58 22.55 13.14
C ASP A 168 11.24 22.79 11.66
N LYS A 169 11.16 24.04 11.22
CA LYS A 169 10.81 24.46 9.85
C LYS A 169 11.91 25.27 9.18
N GLY A 170 11.75 25.47 7.88
CA GLY A 170 12.63 26.28 7.05
C GLY A 170 13.93 25.58 6.67
N ILE A 171 14.66 26.25 5.78
CA ILE A 171 15.92 25.77 5.20
C ILE A 171 17.01 25.52 6.27
N ALA A 172 17.04 26.34 7.33
CA ALA A 172 18.00 26.18 8.42
C ALA A 172 17.91 24.79 9.07
N ALA A 173 16.69 24.34 9.40
CA ALA A 173 16.42 23.09 10.09
C ALA A 173 16.37 21.87 9.15
N ARG A 174 15.93 22.06 7.90
CA ARG A 174 15.60 20.97 6.97
C ARG A 174 16.60 20.73 5.85
N GLY A 175 17.59 21.61 5.67
CA GLY A 175 18.45 21.58 4.48
C GLY A 175 17.91 22.50 3.38
N LYS A 176 18.76 22.96 2.47
CA LYS A 176 18.34 23.79 1.32
C LYS A 176 17.73 22.99 0.17
N ASN A 177 18.12 21.72 0.04
CA ASN A 177 17.79 20.85 -1.08
C ASN A 177 17.74 19.40 -0.59
N ILE A 178 17.49 18.47 -1.51
CA ILE A 178 17.42 17.05 -1.19
C ILE A 178 18.79 16.47 -0.83
N GLU A 179 19.88 16.94 -1.45
CA GLU A 179 21.25 16.54 -1.12
C GLU A 179 21.57 16.76 0.37
N GLU A 180 21.32 17.96 0.89
CA GLU A 180 21.54 18.30 2.31
C GLU A 180 20.65 17.49 3.25
N TRP A 181 19.41 17.23 2.85
CA TRP A 181 18.52 16.36 3.62
C TRP A 181 19.00 14.90 3.62
N ALA A 182 19.43 14.40 2.46
CA ALA A 182 19.87 13.03 2.26
C ALA A 182 21.12 12.69 3.08
N ALA A 183 21.98 13.69 3.33
CA ALA A 183 23.15 13.53 4.18
C ALA A 183 22.84 13.10 5.63
N ASN A 184 21.60 13.32 6.11
CA ASN A 184 21.24 13.11 7.52
C ASN A 184 20.14 12.06 7.75
N VAL A 185 19.44 11.59 6.70
CA VAL A 185 18.29 10.67 6.84
C VAL A 185 18.49 9.38 6.02
N PRO A 186 19.33 8.44 6.48
CA PRO A 186 19.62 7.23 5.71
C PRO A 186 18.53 6.15 5.84
N ASP A 187 18.47 5.29 4.82
CA ASP A 187 17.86 3.95 4.77
C ASP A 187 16.44 3.84 5.34
N MET A 188 15.54 4.69 4.85
CA MET A 188 14.20 4.84 5.40
C MET A 188 13.38 3.55 5.34
N GLN A 189 13.46 2.78 4.24
CA GLN A 189 12.56 1.64 4.05
C GLN A 189 12.90 0.46 4.96
N VAL A 190 14.19 0.11 5.08
CA VAL A 190 14.64 -0.93 6.02
C VAL A 190 14.35 -0.52 7.46
N ARG A 191 14.61 0.75 7.82
CA ARG A 191 14.31 1.27 9.16
C ARG A 191 12.84 1.20 9.48
N GLU A 192 11.99 1.61 8.55
CA GLU A 192 10.54 1.62 8.75
C GLU A 192 10.00 0.19 8.84
N LEU A 193 10.40 -0.73 7.96
CA LEU A 193 9.93 -2.11 8.03
C LEU A 193 10.25 -2.74 9.40
N LEU A 194 11.50 -2.62 9.85
CA LEU A 194 11.95 -3.20 11.12
C LEU A 194 11.33 -2.51 12.33
N GLY A 195 10.93 -1.24 12.21
CA GLY A 195 10.27 -0.46 13.26
C GLY A 195 11.16 -0.05 14.44
N THR A 196 12.26 -0.76 14.68
CA THR A 196 13.17 -0.57 15.81
C THR A 196 14.25 0.50 15.57
N LYS A 197 14.20 1.20 14.43
CA LYS A 197 15.26 2.11 13.97
C LYS A 197 14.83 3.58 13.94
N CYS A 198 14.19 4.01 15.03
CA CYS A 198 13.83 5.41 15.27
C CYS A 198 13.07 6.00 14.08
N THR A 199 11.97 5.35 13.71
CA THR A 199 11.18 5.67 12.51
C THR A 199 10.57 7.07 12.57
N THR A 200 10.26 7.58 13.76
CA THR A 200 9.80 8.95 14.00
C THR A 200 10.79 10.01 13.46
N GLN A 201 12.09 9.74 13.57
CA GLN A 201 13.14 10.69 13.18
C GLN A 201 13.23 10.92 11.67
N MET A 202 12.60 10.09 10.83
CA MET A 202 12.57 10.30 9.38
C MET A 202 11.83 11.59 8.98
N ARG A 203 10.96 12.11 9.86
CA ARG A 203 10.23 13.38 9.66
C ARG A 203 10.75 14.51 10.53
N GLU A 204 11.83 14.31 11.28
CA GLU A 204 12.43 15.35 12.12
C GLU A 204 13.39 16.25 11.32
N PRO A 205 13.76 17.43 11.84
CA PRO A 205 14.82 18.26 11.27
C PRO A 205 16.13 17.48 11.09
N GLY A 206 16.81 17.70 9.96
CA GLY A 206 18.12 17.11 9.68
C GLY A 206 19.29 17.89 10.28
N TYR A 207 19.00 19.09 10.79
CA TYR A 207 19.99 20.00 11.35
C TYR A 207 19.56 20.51 12.73
N VAL A 208 20.56 20.77 13.57
CA VAL A 208 20.38 21.48 14.84
C VAL A 208 20.37 22.97 14.54
N VAL A 209 19.38 23.67 15.09
CA VAL A 209 19.21 25.10 14.93
C VAL A 209 19.07 25.80 16.28
N GLN A 210 19.42 27.08 16.31
CA GLN A 210 19.28 27.95 17.47
C GLN A 210 18.46 29.20 17.14
N GLN A 211 17.73 29.70 18.12
CA GLN A 211 17.06 30.99 18.00
C GLN A 211 18.09 32.11 18.15
N VAL A 212 18.13 33.05 17.20
CA VAL A 212 18.97 34.24 17.23
C VAL A 212 18.12 35.49 17.07
N MET A 213 18.69 36.66 17.38
CA MET A 213 18.02 37.94 17.06
C MET A 213 17.81 38.03 15.55
N GLY A 214 16.54 38.10 15.13
CA GLY A 214 16.16 38.20 13.72
C GLY A 214 15.90 36.87 13.00
N GLY A 215 15.95 35.71 13.67
CA GLY A 215 15.53 34.44 13.06
C GLY A 215 16.09 33.18 13.72
N VAL A 216 16.29 32.16 12.90
CA VAL A 216 16.80 30.84 13.29
C VAL A 216 18.06 30.53 12.49
N GLU A 217 19.12 30.12 13.17
CA GLU A 217 20.42 29.82 12.57
C GLU A 217 20.78 28.34 12.71
N ARG A 218 21.40 27.75 11.67
CA ARG A 218 21.92 26.38 11.69
C ARG A 218 23.23 26.31 12.46
N VAL A 219 23.29 25.43 13.46
CA VAL A 219 24.49 25.19 14.29
C VAL A 219 25.29 23.99 13.79
N GLY A 220 24.63 22.98 13.23
CA GLY A 220 25.30 21.79 12.72
C GLY A 220 24.35 20.67 12.29
N PRO A 221 24.88 19.53 11.81
CA PRO A 221 24.06 18.38 11.44
C PRO A 221 23.45 17.70 12.67
N LYS A 222 22.22 17.22 12.54
CA LYS A 222 21.59 16.36 13.55
C LYS A 222 21.94 14.91 13.24
N LEU A 223 22.96 14.38 13.91
CA LEU A 223 23.43 13.03 13.66
C LEU A 223 22.43 11.97 14.14
N LEU A 224 22.22 10.96 13.29
CA LEU A 224 21.39 9.80 13.63
C LEU A 224 22.10 8.96 14.71
N PRO A 225 21.46 8.69 15.87
CA PRO A 225 22.06 7.86 16.91
C PRO A 225 22.46 6.47 16.41
N LYS A 226 23.53 5.89 16.94
CA LYS A 226 24.10 4.61 16.46
C LYS A 226 23.08 3.46 16.44
N GLN A 227 22.17 3.41 17.42
CA GLN A 227 21.12 2.40 17.51
C GLN A 227 20.07 2.51 16.39
N CYS A 228 19.88 3.71 15.85
CA CYS A 228 18.93 4.01 14.79
C CYS A 228 19.53 3.78 13.38
N GLN A 229 20.85 3.68 13.27
CA GLN A 229 21.53 3.39 12.01
C GLN A 229 21.31 1.93 11.59
N VAL A 230 21.16 1.70 10.29
CA VAL A 230 21.09 0.36 9.70
C VAL A 230 22.49 -0.22 9.61
N ARG A 231 22.62 -1.48 10.02
CA ARG A 231 23.86 -2.26 9.99
C ARG A 231 23.65 -3.52 9.16
N PRO A 232 24.74 -4.22 8.75
CA PRO A 232 24.61 -5.48 8.00
C PRO A 232 23.71 -6.53 8.68
N ASP A 233 23.69 -6.57 10.01
CA ASP A 233 22.84 -7.46 10.80
C ASP A 233 21.36 -7.13 10.64
N ASP A 234 21.03 -5.83 10.57
CA ASP A 234 19.66 -5.37 10.37
C ASP A 234 19.17 -5.76 8.95
N LEU A 235 20.05 -5.74 7.95
CA LEU A 235 19.72 -6.24 6.60
C LEU A 235 19.46 -7.77 6.62
N ARG A 236 20.18 -8.54 7.45
CA ARG A 236 19.88 -9.97 7.61
C ARG A 236 18.52 -10.19 8.28
N THR A 237 18.21 -9.43 9.31
CA THR A 237 16.90 -9.46 9.96
C THR A 237 15.79 -9.07 8.98
N PHE A 238 15.99 -8.02 8.18
CA PHE A 238 15.07 -7.62 7.11
C PHE A 238 14.78 -8.78 6.15
N LYS A 239 15.84 -9.42 5.62
CA LYS A 239 15.68 -10.52 4.66
C LYS A 239 14.97 -11.72 5.26
N SER A 240 15.29 -12.04 6.52
CA SER A 240 14.63 -13.11 7.28
C SER A 240 13.14 -12.81 7.49
N LEU A 241 12.80 -11.59 7.85
CA LEU A 241 11.42 -11.14 8.05
C LEU A 241 10.60 -11.19 6.75
N VAL A 242 11.13 -10.60 5.68
CA VAL A 242 10.44 -10.56 4.37
C VAL A 242 10.24 -11.97 3.82
N LYS A 243 11.19 -12.90 4.03
CA LYS A 243 11.05 -14.30 3.60
C LYS A 243 9.89 -15.03 4.31
N GLN A 244 9.49 -14.59 5.49
CA GLN A 244 8.36 -15.16 6.23
C GLN A 244 7.01 -14.59 5.79
N MET A 245 7.01 -13.55 4.95
CA MET A 245 5.79 -12.93 4.45
C MET A 245 5.26 -13.67 3.22
N ASP A 246 3.94 -13.71 3.08
CA ASP A 246 3.28 -14.51 2.05
C ASP A 246 3.23 -13.81 0.69
N VAL A 247 3.08 -12.49 0.70
CA VAL A 247 3.00 -11.66 -0.51
C VAL A 247 3.97 -10.50 -0.38
N VAL A 248 5.00 -10.50 -1.22
CA VAL A 248 6.01 -9.43 -1.23
C VAL A 248 6.16 -8.89 -2.63
N GLY A 249 6.21 -7.57 -2.76
CA GLY A 249 6.31 -6.98 -4.09
C GLY A 249 6.98 -5.62 -4.12
N VAL A 250 7.11 -5.10 -5.33
CA VAL A 250 7.62 -3.75 -5.56
C VAL A 250 6.59 -2.85 -6.23
N THR A 251 6.60 -1.55 -5.92
CA THR A 251 5.65 -0.58 -6.49
C THR A 251 5.69 -0.51 -8.03
N SER A 252 6.82 -0.83 -8.66
CA SER A 252 6.95 -0.87 -10.13
C SER A 252 6.26 -2.07 -10.78
N ARG A 253 5.87 -3.07 -9.99
CA ARG A 253 5.16 -4.30 -10.38
C ARG A 253 3.94 -4.47 -9.47
N PHE A 254 3.18 -3.38 -9.33
CA PHE A 254 2.08 -3.31 -8.37
C PHE A 254 0.93 -4.23 -8.76
N ASP A 255 0.61 -4.34 -10.05
CA ASP A 255 -0.42 -5.26 -10.58
C ASP A 255 -0.12 -6.70 -10.18
N GLU A 256 1.14 -7.12 -10.30
CA GLU A 256 1.58 -8.45 -9.87
C GLU A 256 1.40 -8.66 -8.36
N PHE A 257 1.75 -7.64 -7.57
CA PHE A 257 1.52 -7.69 -6.13
C PHE A 257 0.03 -7.84 -5.81
N LEU A 258 -0.86 -7.11 -6.50
CA LEU A 258 -2.30 -7.16 -6.29
C LEU A 258 -2.91 -8.50 -6.70
N LEU A 259 -2.49 -9.05 -7.84
CA LEU A 259 -2.93 -10.35 -8.29
C LEU A 259 -2.49 -11.45 -7.32
N GLN A 260 -1.23 -11.41 -6.86
CA GLN A 260 -0.73 -12.34 -5.85
C GLN A 260 -1.44 -12.16 -4.51
N LEU A 261 -1.75 -10.92 -4.12
CA LEU A 261 -2.53 -10.62 -2.92
C LEU A 261 -3.93 -11.25 -3.01
N SER A 262 -4.56 -11.19 -4.17
CA SER A 262 -5.83 -11.87 -4.40
C SER A 262 -5.69 -13.38 -4.25
N ASP A 263 -4.73 -14.02 -4.92
CA ASP A 263 -4.54 -15.47 -4.87
C ASP A 263 -4.29 -16.00 -3.46
N VAL A 264 -3.40 -15.33 -2.75
CA VAL A 264 -2.91 -15.79 -1.45
C VAL A 264 -3.90 -15.46 -0.34
N ALA A 265 -4.35 -14.20 -0.25
CA ALA A 265 -5.23 -13.76 0.82
C ALA A 265 -6.72 -13.98 0.53
N GLY A 266 -7.10 -14.12 -0.74
CA GLY A 266 -8.50 -14.21 -1.17
C GLY A 266 -9.19 -12.85 -1.27
N ILE A 267 -8.43 -11.76 -1.32
CA ILE A 267 -8.97 -10.40 -1.49
C ILE A 267 -9.56 -10.26 -2.90
N GLN A 268 -10.80 -9.80 -2.97
CA GLN A 268 -11.52 -9.64 -4.24
C GLN A 268 -11.39 -8.20 -4.73
N HIS A 269 -11.91 -7.89 -5.92
CA HIS A 269 -12.04 -6.51 -6.42
C HIS A 269 -10.75 -5.66 -6.36
N VAL A 270 -9.59 -6.28 -6.62
CA VAL A 270 -8.27 -5.65 -6.46
C VAL A 270 -7.95 -4.58 -7.51
N GLN A 271 -8.88 -4.28 -8.43
CA GLN A 271 -8.65 -3.29 -9.48
C GLN A 271 -8.51 -1.89 -8.90
N TYR A 272 -7.57 -1.11 -9.44
CA TYR A 272 -7.30 0.26 -8.99
C TYR A 272 -7.04 1.24 -10.14
N VAL A 273 -7.00 2.54 -9.80
CA VAL A 273 -6.64 3.59 -10.76
C VAL A 273 -5.35 4.25 -10.29
N MET A 274 -4.35 4.27 -11.17
CA MET A 274 -3.13 5.07 -10.95
C MET A 274 -3.46 6.57 -10.98
N SER A 275 -3.53 7.20 -9.81
CA SER A 275 -3.87 8.63 -9.67
C SER A 275 -2.67 9.58 -9.78
N ASN A 276 -1.44 9.04 -9.82
CA ASN A 276 -0.19 9.82 -9.77
C ASN A 276 0.70 9.70 -11.02
N SER A 277 0.23 9.09 -12.10
CA SER A 277 0.96 9.09 -13.37
C SER A 277 1.18 10.55 -13.83
N GLY A 278 2.44 10.94 -13.99
CA GLY A 278 2.84 12.26 -14.51
C GLY A 278 2.95 13.43 -13.51
N LYS A 279 2.31 13.42 -12.33
CA LYS A 279 2.38 14.58 -11.40
C LYS A 279 3.71 14.68 -10.63
N HIS A 280 4.42 13.57 -10.48
CA HIS A 280 5.72 13.51 -9.79
C HIS A 280 6.67 12.51 -10.43
N GLU A 281 6.65 12.37 -11.76
CA GLU A 281 7.55 11.46 -12.48
C GLU A 281 9.00 12.00 -12.43
N LYS A 282 9.62 11.80 -11.26
CA LYS A 282 11.01 12.10 -10.94
C LYS A 282 11.84 10.91 -11.36
N ARG A 283 11.82 10.73 -12.67
CA ARG A 283 12.64 9.79 -13.40
C ARG A 283 14.11 10.11 -13.08
N GLU A 284 14.91 9.11 -12.72
CA GLU A 284 16.30 9.32 -12.29
C GLU A 284 17.12 10.12 -13.33
N ASP A 285 16.84 9.88 -14.61
CA ASP A 285 17.40 10.57 -15.78
C ASP A 285 17.05 12.07 -15.87
N LYS A 286 16.08 12.54 -15.07
CA LYS A 286 15.64 13.95 -15.03
C LYS A 286 16.10 14.67 -13.76
N LEU A 287 16.86 14.01 -12.90
CA LEU A 287 17.38 14.60 -11.66
C LEU A 287 18.80 15.09 -11.84
N ASP A 288 19.21 16.04 -10.99
CA ASP A 288 20.61 16.43 -10.89
C ASP A 288 21.45 15.18 -10.52
N PRO A 289 22.53 14.86 -11.25
CA PRO A 289 23.40 13.74 -10.93
C PRO A 289 23.92 13.75 -9.48
N GLU A 290 24.16 14.93 -8.89
CA GLU A 290 24.62 15.04 -7.50
C GLU A 290 23.48 14.72 -6.52
N ASP A 291 22.23 15.08 -6.82
CA ASP A 291 21.07 14.66 -6.02
C ASP A 291 20.92 13.13 -6.05
N VAL A 292 21.02 12.51 -7.23
CA VAL A 292 20.94 11.05 -7.39
C VAL A 292 22.03 10.36 -6.58
N LYS A 293 23.26 10.85 -6.68
CA LYS A 293 24.42 10.34 -5.94
C LYS A 293 24.23 10.46 -4.43
N ALA A 294 23.73 11.60 -3.95
CA ALA A 294 23.44 11.81 -2.54
C ALA A 294 22.36 10.86 -2.02
N ILE A 295 21.27 10.68 -2.77
CA ILE A 295 20.20 9.73 -2.42
C ILE A 295 20.75 8.31 -2.41
N LYS A 296 21.51 7.90 -3.44
CA LYS A 296 22.10 6.55 -3.50
C LYS A 296 23.01 6.25 -2.33
N LYS A 297 23.77 7.25 -1.86
CA LYS A 297 24.57 7.16 -0.65
C LYS A 297 23.70 7.02 0.60
N ALA A 298 22.61 7.78 0.70
CA ALA A 298 21.68 7.73 1.81
C ALA A 298 20.88 6.41 1.87
N THR A 299 20.67 5.73 0.74
CA THR A 299 19.86 4.50 0.64
C THR A 299 20.71 3.25 0.44
N SER A 300 21.91 3.22 1.01
CA SER A 300 22.91 2.16 0.79
C SER A 300 22.46 0.75 1.18
N PHE A 301 21.60 0.62 2.20
CA PHE A 301 20.98 -0.65 2.62
C PHE A 301 19.61 -0.87 2.01
N ASP A 302 18.88 0.18 1.65
CA ASP A 302 17.59 0.08 0.96
C ASP A 302 17.74 -0.53 -0.45
N PHE A 303 18.84 -0.27 -1.17
CA PHE A 303 19.11 -0.90 -2.48
C PHE A 303 19.22 -2.43 -2.44
N PRO A 304 20.12 -3.03 -1.64
CA PRO A 304 20.20 -4.49 -1.56
C PRO A 304 18.94 -5.11 -0.95
N ALA A 305 18.20 -4.40 -0.07
CA ALA A 305 16.89 -4.83 0.40
C ALA A 305 15.85 -4.86 -0.72
N TYR A 306 15.76 -3.81 -1.54
CA TYR A 306 14.86 -3.73 -2.69
C TYR A 306 15.13 -4.85 -3.70
N ARG A 307 16.41 -5.08 -4.05
CA ARG A 307 16.77 -6.18 -4.96
C ARG A 307 16.38 -7.55 -4.42
N TYR A 308 16.46 -7.73 -3.10
CA TYR A 308 16.02 -8.98 -2.47
C TYR A 308 14.50 -9.16 -2.57
N VAL A 309 13.71 -8.12 -2.26
CA VAL A 309 12.24 -8.15 -2.43
C VAL A 309 11.87 -8.44 -3.88
N LEU A 310 12.52 -7.78 -4.83
CA LEU A 310 12.31 -8.01 -6.26
C LEU A 310 12.59 -9.47 -6.64
N SER A 311 13.68 -10.06 -6.16
CA SER A 311 14.02 -11.47 -6.42
C SER A 311 13.03 -12.46 -5.83
N LEU A 312 12.36 -12.11 -4.72
CA LEU A 312 11.29 -12.93 -4.17
C LEU A 312 10.03 -12.84 -5.03
N GLN A 313 9.70 -11.64 -5.53
CA GLN A 313 8.57 -11.46 -6.44
C GLN A 313 8.81 -12.18 -7.78
N ASP A 314 10.03 -12.16 -8.32
CA ASP A 314 10.42 -12.92 -9.52
C ASP A 314 10.13 -14.42 -9.38
N ALA A 315 10.33 -14.99 -8.19
CA ALA A 315 10.09 -16.40 -7.94
C ALA A 315 8.60 -16.82 -8.06
N TYR A 316 7.67 -15.85 -8.00
CA TYR A 316 6.22 -16.10 -8.18
C TYR A 316 5.75 -15.96 -9.63
N ALA A 317 6.57 -15.42 -10.54
CA ALA A 317 6.21 -15.14 -11.92
C ALA A 317 6.24 -16.39 -12.82
N THR A 318 5.37 -17.36 -12.55
CA THR A 318 5.19 -18.54 -13.42
C THR A 318 4.52 -18.16 -14.76
N PRO A 319 4.64 -18.96 -15.82
CA PRO A 319 3.94 -18.69 -17.09
C PRO A 319 2.41 -18.54 -16.93
N GLU A 320 1.79 -19.40 -16.11
CA GLU A 320 0.34 -19.32 -15.80
C GLU A 320 -0.01 -18.01 -15.08
N PHE A 321 0.84 -17.57 -14.15
CA PHE A 321 0.64 -16.30 -13.47
C PHE A 321 0.76 -15.11 -14.44
N GLN A 322 1.68 -15.17 -15.40
CA GLN A 322 1.86 -14.11 -16.40
C GLN A 322 0.65 -14.02 -17.35
N GLU A 323 0.08 -15.14 -17.79
CA GLU A 323 -1.15 -15.14 -18.59
C GLU A 323 -2.30 -14.46 -17.85
N ARG A 324 -2.49 -14.80 -16.57
CA ARG A 324 -3.49 -14.16 -15.72
C ARG A 324 -3.20 -12.69 -15.43
N LEU A 325 -1.93 -12.31 -15.34
CA LEU A 325 -1.52 -10.92 -15.18
C LEU A 325 -1.86 -10.11 -16.44
N GLU A 326 -1.63 -10.65 -17.63
CA GLU A 326 -2.03 -10.02 -18.88
C GLU A 326 -3.54 -9.82 -18.90
N ASP A 327 -4.33 -10.82 -18.52
CA ASP A 327 -5.79 -10.70 -18.40
C ASP A 327 -6.21 -9.66 -17.35
N PHE A 328 -5.56 -9.63 -16.19
CA PHE A 328 -5.80 -8.63 -15.15
C PHE A 328 -5.52 -7.21 -15.68
N GLN A 329 -4.39 -7.03 -16.37
CA GLN A 329 -3.99 -5.77 -16.99
C GLN A 329 -4.86 -5.39 -18.18
N ILE A 330 -5.48 -6.36 -18.87
CA ILE A 330 -6.50 -6.17 -19.89
C ILE A 330 -7.88 -5.92 -19.26
N ASN A 331 -8.05 -6.18 -17.94
CA ASN A 331 -9.26 -5.91 -17.13
C ASN A 331 -9.25 -4.77 -16.01
N GLU A 332 -8.28 -3.81 -15.88
CA GLU A 332 -8.33 -2.38 -15.24
C GLU A 332 -8.69 -0.91 -15.91
N THR A 333 -8.70 -0.58 -17.23
CA THR A 333 -9.12 0.57 -18.13
C THR A 333 -10.51 0.53 -18.88
N VAL A 334 -11.56 1.19 -18.36
CA VAL A 334 -12.58 1.85 -19.23
C VAL A 334 -12.27 3.34 -19.13
N TRP A 335 -12.13 4.03 -20.27
CA TRP A 335 -11.83 5.46 -20.23
C TRP A 335 -13.13 6.25 -20.05
N GLY A 336 -13.25 7.05 -18.98
CA GLY A 336 -14.42 7.92 -18.74
C GLY A 336 -14.73 8.93 -19.86
N SER A 337 -13.78 9.16 -20.77
CA SER A 337 -14.01 9.91 -22.01
C SER A 337 -14.91 9.17 -23.01
N GLU A 338 -14.86 7.84 -23.04
CA GLU A 338 -15.64 7.01 -23.97
C GLU A 338 -17.10 6.89 -23.49
N ALA A 339 -17.33 6.73 -22.19
CA ALA A 339 -18.68 6.72 -21.61
C ALA A 339 -19.39 8.08 -21.78
N LYS A 340 -18.63 9.19 -21.65
CA LYS A 340 -19.14 10.54 -21.89
C LYS A 340 -19.47 10.81 -23.37
N ALA A 341 -18.70 10.22 -24.30
CA ALA A 341 -18.96 10.31 -25.74
C ALA A 341 -20.27 9.61 -26.16
N GLN A 342 -20.77 8.68 -25.33
CA GLN A 342 -22.00 7.91 -25.56
C GLN A 342 -23.21 8.39 -24.76
N GLN A 343 -23.11 9.55 -24.09
CA GLN A 343 -24.21 10.21 -23.36
C GLN A 343 -24.90 9.38 -22.26
N ILE A 344 -24.18 8.43 -21.66
CA ILE A 344 -24.76 7.60 -20.59
C ILE A 344 -24.85 8.41 -19.29
N GLU A 345 -25.96 8.29 -18.55
CA GLU A 345 -26.14 9.00 -17.28
C GLU A 345 -25.39 8.32 -16.12
N ARG A 346 -24.89 9.15 -15.19
CA ARG A 346 -24.17 8.69 -14.00
C ARG A 346 -25.16 8.24 -12.94
N VAL A 347 -25.08 6.99 -12.50
CA VAL A 347 -25.75 6.54 -11.27
C VAL A 347 -24.83 6.75 -10.07
N VAL A 348 -25.34 7.40 -9.01
CA VAL A 348 -24.68 7.51 -7.69
C VAL A 348 -25.50 6.69 -6.71
N PRO A 349 -24.97 5.59 -6.16
CA PRO A 349 -25.71 4.79 -5.20
C PRO A 349 -25.99 5.58 -3.93
N THR A 350 -27.20 5.44 -3.40
CA THR A 350 -27.72 6.18 -2.23
C THR A 350 -26.93 5.93 -0.95
N PHE A 351 -26.17 4.82 -0.84
CA PHE A 351 -25.33 4.51 0.32
C PHE A 351 -24.09 5.41 0.46
N PHE A 352 -23.77 6.24 -0.54
CA PHE A 352 -22.65 7.20 -0.49
C PHE A 352 -23.02 8.57 0.11
N THR A 353 -24.27 8.79 0.54
CA THR A 353 -24.73 10.08 1.06
C THR A 353 -25.52 9.92 2.34
N GLU A 354 -24.85 9.68 3.48
CA GLU A 354 -25.45 9.93 4.79
C GLU A 354 -25.19 11.38 5.25
N PRO A 355 -26.23 12.17 5.60
CA PRO A 355 -26.08 13.59 5.97
C PRO A 355 -25.38 13.88 7.31
N THR A 356 -25.23 12.88 8.18
CA THR A 356 -24.81 13.07 9.58
C THR A 356 -23.34 12.78 9.87
N GLY A 357 -22.52 12.49 8.85
CA GLY A 357 -21.06 12.55 8.99
C GLY A 357 -20.47 11.61 10.04
N GLY A 358 -20.98 10.39 10.15
CA GLY A 358 -20.41 9.34 10.99
C GLY A 358 -19.26 8.58 10.31
N GLY A 359 -18.05 9.14 10.34
CA GLY A 359 -16.81 8.35 10.27
C GLY A 359 -16.20 8.07 8.88
N GLN A 360 -15.12 8.78 8.56
CA GLN A 360 -13.97 8.31 7.76
C GLN A 360 -14.16 7.76 6.33
N ALA A 361 -15.30 8.01 5.66
CA ALA A 361 -15.45 7.72 4.24
C ALA A 361 -15.83 8.95 3.39
N THR A 362 -15.27 10.13 3.66
CA THR A 362 -15.02 11.09 2.57
C THR A 362 -13.68 10.75 1.94
N ALA A 363 -13.57 9.53 1.42
CA ALA A 363 -12.45 9.17 0.60
C ALA A 363 -12.51 10.07 -0.64
N TYR A 364 -11.49 10.92 -0.80
CA TYR A 364 -11.15 11.49 -2.10
C TYR A 364 -10.72 10.33 -2.99
N ILE A 365 -11.67 9.49 -3.41
CA ILE A 365 -11.49 8.65 -4.56
C ILE A 365 -11.56 9.62 -5.73
N TYR A 366 -10.41 10.19 -6.07
CA TYR A 366 -10.23 10.92 -7.32
C TYR A 366 -10.23 9.86 -8.44
N MET A 367 -11.38 9.20 -8.61
CA MET A 367 -11.67 8.48 -9.84
C MET A 367 -11.71 9.55 -10.93
N LYS A 368 -11.00 9.34 -12.04
CA LYS A 368 -11.53 9.89 -13.29
C LYS A 368 -13.00 9.42 -13.38
N PRO A 369 -13.95 10.27 -13.78
CA PRO A 369 -15.37 9.93 -13.67
C PRO A 369 -15.64 8.60 -14.37
N VAL A 370 -15.86 7.56 -13.56
CA VAL A 370 -16.42 6.28 -13.98
C VAL A 370 -17.92 6.39 -13.75
N MET A 371 -18.71 5.91 -14.71
CA MET A 371 -20.16 5.91 -14.62
C MET A 371 -20.62 4.48 -14.41
N LEU A 372 -21.45 4.28 -13.38
CA LEU A 372 -22.24 3.06 -13.24
C LEU A 372 -23.37 3.12 -14.27
N VAL A 373 -23.62 2.02 -14.97
CA VAL A 373 -24.56 1.92 -16.10
C VAL A 373 -25.45 0.70 -15.90
N GLU A 374 -26.73 0.77 -16.29
CA GLU A 374 -27.61 -0.41 -16.26
C GLU A 374 -27.14 -1.46 -17.26
N ARG A 375 -27.24 -2.74 -16.88
CA ARG A 375 -26.76 -3.91 -17.62
C ARG A 375 -27.32 -4.01 -19.04
N ASP A 376 -28.54 -3.51 -19.27
CA ASP A 376 -29.26 -3.62 -20.54
C ASP A 376 -28.72 -2.67 -21.64
N ASN A 377 -27.82 -1.75 -21.29
CA ASN A 377 -27.25 -0.78 -22.24
C ASN A 377 -26.19 -1.35 -23.20
N ASN A 378 -25.89 -2.65 -23.11
CA ASN A 378 -25.10 -3.40 -24.09
C ASN A 378 -23.72 -2.81 -24.42
N LEU A 379 -23.11 -2.11 -23.46
CA LEU A 379 -21.77 -1.56 -23.57
C LEU A 379 -20.75 -2.66 -23.27
N PRO A 380 -19.66 -2.78 -24.06
CA PRO A 380 -18.59 -3.69 -23.72
C PRO A 380 -17.96 -3.22 -22.40
N CYS A 381 -18.25 -3.94 -21.32
CA CYS A 381 -17.57 -3.82 -20.03
C CYS A 381 -16.09 -4.00 -20.31
N ARG A 382 -15.34 -2.90 -20.28
CA ARG A 382 -13.92 -3.03 -20.53
C ARG A 382 -13.20 -3.33 -19.25
N LYS A 383 -13.68 -2.85 -18.07
CA LYS A 383 -12.83 -2.72 -16.87
C LYS A 383 -13.50 -2.17 -15.58
N GLY A 384 -13.48 -2.98 -14.50
CA GLY A 384 -13.86 -2.59 -13.14
C GLY A 384 -15.36 -2.30 -12.90
N CYS A 385 -16.25 -2.76 -13.77
CA CYS A 385 -17.68 -2.62 -13.56
C CYS A 385 -18.14 -3.63 -12.51
N THR A 386 -18.54 -3.15 -11.33
CA THR A 386 -19.49 -3.88 -10.50
C THR A 386 -20.86 -3.53 -11.06
N PHE A 387 -21.50 -4.49 -11.73
CA PHE A 387 -22.92 -4.39 -12.05
C PHE A 387 -23.67 -4.88 -10.82
N ASP A 388 -24.64 -4.09 -10.34
CA ASP A 388 -25.68 -4.61 -9.44
C ASP A 388 -26.60 -5.60 -10.18
#